data_AF-A0A1I2J7D8-F1
#
_entry.id   AF-A0A1I2J7D8-F1
#
_cell.length_a   1.000
_cell.length_b   1.000
_cell.length_c   1.000
_cell.angle_alpha   90.00
_cell.angle_beta   90.00
_cell.angle_gamma   90.00
#
_symmetry.space_group_name_H-M   'P 1'
#
loop_
_entity.id
_entity.type
_entity.pdbx_description
1 polymer ?
#
loop_
_entity_poly.entity_id
_entity_poly.type
_entity_poly.pdbx_seq_one_letter_code
_entity_poly.pdbx_strand_id
1 'polypeptide(L)'
;MNQLTNHPGHDTYETFLRFAQTIVDDGDPINYAAAATAHRATLMFEVRGDTVVPNCTIAGDPNCPAIDTLPISAWLSGTDPLARVMGLDFLPGPTQFDGYDVPLAAQTLVDAAGIDAVVRFNQGDHGSILSPVANPLVTCEMQKQTAVYLASNGAQLALGTCAN
;
A
#
# COMPACT_ATOMS: atom_id res chain seq x y z
N MET A 1 -38.09 -15.23 34.95
CA MET A 1 -36.98 -15.97 34.33
C MET A 1 -36.33 -15.04 33.32
N ASN A 2 -35.13 -14.55 33.62
CA ASN A 2 -34.41 -13.60 32.79
C ASN A 2 -33.70 -14.40 31.69
N GLN A 3 -34.33 -14.56 30.53
CA GLN A 3 -33.68 -15.18 29.38
C GLN A 3 -32.64 -14.20 28.87
N LEU A 4 -31.36 -14.54 29.03
CA LEU A 4 -30.24 -13.76 28.51
C LEU A 4 -30.32 -13.77 26.98
N THR A 5 -30.80 -12.69 26.37
CA THR A 5 -30.99 -12.55 24.91
C THR A 5 -29.69 -12.29 24.13
N ASN A 6 -28.53 -12.63 24.72
CA ASN A 6 -27.20 -12.46 24.12
C ASN A 6 -26.76 -13.75 23.45
N HIS A 7 -27.52 -14.20 22.45
CA HIS A 7 -27.17 -15.33 21.62
C HIS A 7 -27.49 -15.07 20.14
N PRO A 8 -26.79 -15.71 19.19
CA PRO A 8 -26.99 -15.52 17.76
C PRO A 8 -28.47 -15.60 17.33
N GLY A 9 -28.89 -14.71 16.43
CA GLY A 9 -30.25 -14.69 15.87
C GLY A 9 -31.31 -13.94 16.69
N HIS A 10 -30.93 -13.25 17.77
CA HIS A 10 -31.82 -12.36 18.52
C HIS A 10 -31.43 -10.89 18.36
N ASP A 11 -32.43 -10.01 18.25
CA ASP A 11 -32.30 -8.59 17.87
C ASP A 11 -31.31 -7.80 18.75
N THR A 12 -31.24 -8.13 20.05
CA THR A 12 -30.28 -7.53 21.00
C THR A 12 -28.84 -7.96 20.77
N TYR A 13 -28.61 -9.21 20.35
CA TYR A 13 -27.28 -9.74 20.03
C TYR A 13 -26.78 -9.17 18.69
N GLU A 14 -27.63 -9.14 17.67
CA GLU A 14 -27.28 -8.55 16.36
C GLU A 14 -27.07 -7.03 16.46
N THR A 15 -27.85 -6.34 17.30
CA THR A 15 -27.64 -4.92 17.59
C THR A 15 -26.34 -4.69 18.36
N PHE A 16 -26.00 -5.53 19.34
CA PHE A 16 -24.71 -5.48 20.02
C PHE A 16 -23.54 -5.68 19.05
N LEU A 17 -23.60 -6.71 18.19
CA LEU A 17 -22.57 -6.97 17.18
C LEU A 17 -22.43 -5.80 16.20
N ARG A 18 -23.54 -5.20 15.75
CA ARG A 18 -23.52 -4.02 14.89
C ARG A 18 -22.79 -2.85 15.54
N PHE A 19 -23.08 -2.53 16.80
CA PHE A 19 -22.40 -1.44 17.51
C PHE A 19 -20.94 -1.77 17.83
N ALA A 20 -20.65 -3.02 18.21
CA ALA A 20 -19.28 -3.47 18.43
C ALA A 20 -18.45 -3.35 17.14
N GLN A 21 -19.02 -3.72 15.99
CA GLN A 21 -18.36 -3.57 14.71
C GLN A 21 -18.17 -2.10 14.33
N THR A 22 -19.18 -1.23 14.52
CA THR A 22 -19.01 0.22 14.30
C THR A 22 -17.86 0.82 15.14
N ILE A 23 -17.71 0.41 16.41
CA ILE A 23 -16.63 0.89 17.28
C ILE A 23 -15.25 0.35 16.85
N VAL A 24 -15.19 -0.91 16.40
CA VAL A 24 -13.93 -1.53 15.93
C VAL A 24 -13.54 -1.01 14.55
N ASP A 25 -14.51 -0.73 13.67
CA ASP A 25 -14.30 -0.18 12.34
C ASP A 25 -13.67 1.22 12.39
N ASP A 26 -13.98 2.03 13.42
CA ASP A 26 -13.30 3.32 13.67
C ASP A 26 -11.80 3.14 14.03
N GLY A 27 -11.43 1.96 14.52
CA GLY A 27 -10.06 1.56 14.84
C GLY A 27 -9.28 0.99 13.65
N ASP A 28 -9.89 0.85 12.47
CA ASP A 28 -9.19 0.37 11.28
C ASP A 28 -8.02 1.33 10.95
N PRO A 29 -6.78 0.81 10.79
CA PRO A 29 -5.63 1.61 10.40
C PRO A 29 -5.86 2.53 9.19
N ILE A 30 -6.77 2.16 8.28
CA ILE A 30 -7.07 2.99 7.10
C ILE A 30 -7.66 4.35 7.45
N ASN A 31 -8.38 4.48 8.59
CA ASN A 31 -8.91 5.76 9.06
C ASN A 31 -7.81 6.75 9.48
N TYR A 32 -6.62 6.23 9.81
CA TYR A 32 -5.46 7.02 10.22
C TYR A 32 -4.46 7.22 9.08
N ALA A 33 -4.68 6.57 7.92
CA ALA A 33 -3.72 6.57 6.82
C ALA A 33 -3.49 7.98 6.25
N ALA A 34 -4.55 8.79 6.09
CA ALA A 34 -4.43 10.18 5.68
C ALA A 34 -3.73 11.07 6.73
N ALA A 35 -3.88 10.76 8.02
CA ALA A 35 -3.18 11.48 9.09
C ALA A 35 -1.68 11.18 9.08
N ALA A 36 -1.27 9.99 8.62
CA ALA A 36 0.14 9.61 8.54
C ALA A 36 0.91 10.51 7.56
N THR A 37 0.37 10.75 6.37
CA THR A 37 0.96 11.63 5.34
C THR A 37 0.86 13.11 5.71
N ALA A 38 -0.24 13.52 6.33
CA ALA A 38 -0.41 14.91 6.80
C ALA A 38 0.64 15.37 7.82
N HIS A 39 1.28 14.43 8.55
CA HIS A 39 2.29 14.75 9.56
C HIS A 39 3.73 14.47 9.10
N ARG A 40 3.91 13.60 8.11
CA ARG A 40 5.23 13.20 7.60
C ARG A 40 5.14 12.83 6.13
N ALA A 41 6.08 13.37 5.36
CA ALA A 41 6.35 12.90 4.01
C ALA A 41 6.50 11.38 4.03
N THR A 42 5.74 10.70 3.17
CA THR A 42 5.70 9.25 3.11
C THR A 42 6.12 8.71 1.74
N LEU A 43 7.08 7.78 1.77
CA LEU A 43 7.48 6.97 0.62
C LEU A 43 7.00 5.53 0.81
N MET A 44 6.29 5.02 -0.17
CA MET A 44 5.83 3.64 -0.23
C MET A 44 6.44 2.93 -1.45
N PHE A 45 6.70 1.64 -1.32
CA PHE A 45 7.09 0.80 -2.45
C PHE A 45 6.03 -0.25 -2.72
N GLU A 46 5.81 -0.52 -4.00
CA GLU A 46 4.87 -1.53 -4.45
C GLU A 46 5.52 -2.31 -5.59
N VAL A 47 5.56 -3.63 -5.46
CA VAL A 47 5.85 -4.51 -6.60
C VAL A 47 4.51 -4.97 -7.15
N ARG A 48 4.30 -4.79 -8.45
CA ARG A 48 3.06 -5.19 -9.10
C ARG A 48 2.95 -6.71 -9.15
N GLY A 49 1.77 -7.21 -8.78
CA GLY A 49 1.50 -8.63 -8.65
C GLY A 49 2.07 -9.26 -7.37
N ASP A 50 2.43 -8.47 -6.36
CA ASP A 50 2.83 -8.98 -5.06
C ASP A 50 1.74 -9.89 -4.46
N THR A 51 2.14 -11.09 -4.06
CA THR A 51 1.27 -12.13 -3.49
C THR A 51 1.36 -12.21 -1.97
N VAL A 52 2.34 -11.55 -1.35
CA VAL A 52 2.46 -11.49 0.12
C VAL A 52 1.58 -10.36 0.65
N VAL A 53 1.68 -9.18 0.05
CA VAL A 53 0.77 -8.06 0.30
C VAL A 53 0.10 -7.70 -1.02
N PRO A 54 -1.13 -8.18 -1.27
CA PRO A 54 -1.82 -7.94 -2.52
C PRO A 54 -1.94 -6.45 -2.85
N ASN A 55 -1.74 -6.09 -4.12
CA ASN A 55 -1.92 -4.70 -4.50
C ASN A 55 -3.38 -4.26 -4.37
N CYS A 56 -4.32 -5.13 -4.75
CA CYS A 56 -5.75 -4.91 -4.60
C CYS A 56 -6.51 -6.22 -4.34
N THR A 57 -7.74 -6.12 -3.86
CA THR A 57 -8.55 -7.27 -3.42
C THR A 57 -9.98 -7.20 -3.99
N ILE A 58 -10.11 -7.25 -5.32
CA ILE A 58 -11.39 -7.15 -6.03
C ILE A 58 -11.85 -8.52 -6.54
N ALA A 59 -13.05 -8.95 -6.16
CA ALA A 59 -13.57 -10.25 -6.53
C ALA A 59 -13.81 -10.36 -8.04
N GLY A 60 -13.23 -11.39 -8.67
CA GLY A 60 -13.39 -11.66 -10.10
C GLY A 60 -12.60 -10.73 -11.03
N ASP A 61 -11.74 -9.85 -10.50
CA ASP A 61 -10.89 -8.99 -11.32
C ASP A 61 -9.55 -9.69 -11.63
N PRO A 62 -9.26 -10.01 -12.91
CA PRO A 62 -8.00 -10.63 -13.30
C PRO A 62 -6.77 -9.75 -13.03
N ASN A 63 -6.98 -8.46 -12.78
CA ASN A 63 -5.94 -7.47 -12.53
C ASN A 63 -5.66 -7.26 -11.04
N CYS A 64 -6.47 -7.87 -10.18
CA CYS A 64 -6.26 -7.95 -8.73
C CYS A 64 -6.13 -9.42 -8.34
N PRO A 65 -5.02 -10.09 -8.70
CA PRO A 65 -4.85 -11.51 -8.43
C PRO A 65 -4.87 -11.73 -6.92
N ALA A 66 -5.98 -12.27 -6.45
CA ALA A 66 -6.13 -12.64 -5.06
C ALA A 66 -5.35 -13.92 -4.78
N ILE A 67 -4.66 -13.97 -3.63
CA ILE A 67 -4.01 -15.19 -3.15
C ILE A 67 -4.99 -16.23 -2.61
N ASP A 68 -6.25 -15.85 -2.44
CA ASP A 68 -7.33 -16.71 -1.96
C ASP A 68 -8.63 -16.40 -2.73
N THR A 69 -9.62 -17.27 -2.58
CA THR A 69 -10.96 -17.09 -3.15
C THR A 69 -11.62 -15.89 -2.48
N LEU A 70 -11.85 -14.82 -3.24
CA LEU A 70 -12.60 -13.64 -2.79
C LEU A 70 -14.09 -13.80 -3.14
N PRO A 71 -14.97 -14.13 -2.19
CA PRO A 71 -16.40 -14.19 -2.46
C PRO A 71 -17.03 -12.80 -2.62
N ILE A 72 -16.38 -11.76 -2.08
CA ILE A 72 -16.78 -10.35 -2.17
C ILE A 72 -15.54 -9.46 -2.30
N SER A 73 -15.71 -8.31 -2.95
CA SER A 73 -14.64 -7.31 -3.12
C SER A 73 -14.38 -6.55 -1.82
N ALA A 74 -13.11 -6.45 -1.43
CA ALA A 74 -12.64 -5.64 -0.32
C ALA A 74 -11.98 -4.36 -0.86
N TRP A 75 -12.81 -3.35 -1.15
CA TRP A 75 -12.40 -2.13 -1.87
C TRP A 75 -11.35 -1.26 -1.18
N LEU A 76 -11.19 -1.42 0.13
CA LEU A 76 -10.21 -0.72 0.95
C LEU A 76 -8.96 -1.56 1.27
N SER A 77 -8.91 -2.79 0.77
CA SER A 77 -7.80 -3.73 1.02
C SER A 77 -6.77 -3.71 -0.11
N GLY A 78 -5.50 -3.74 0.30
CA GLY A 78 -4.34 -3.76 -0.59
C GLY A 78 -3.56 -2.45 -0.56
N THR A 79 -2.38 -2.47 -1.19
CA THR A 79 -1.50 -1.30 -1.26
C THR A 79 -2.10 -0.17 -2.11
N ASP A 80 -2.88 -0.50 -3.15
CA ASP A 80 -3.52 0.47 -4.04
C ASP A 80 -4.57 1.34 -3.33
N PRO A 81 -5.56 0.76 -2.60
CA PRO A 81 -6.51 1.57 -1.83
C PRO A 81 -5.85 2.32 -0.69
N LEU A 82 -4.86 1.72 -0.01
CA LEU A 82 -4.12 2.39 1.07
C LEU A 82 -3.41 3.65 0.56
N ALA A 83 -2.63 3.54 -0.53
CA ALA A 83 -1.93 4.68 -1.12
C ALA A 83 -2.89 5.80 -1.54
N ARG A 84 -4.09 5.45 -2.05
CA ARG A 84 -5.14 6.42 -2.38
C ARG A 84 -5.71 7.13 -1.14
N VAL A 85 -5.98 6.41 -0.05
CA VAL A 85 -6.46 7.03 1.20
C VAL A 85 -5.38 7.90 1.83
N MET A 86 -4.12 7.49 1.74
CA MET A 86 -2.96 8.29 2.17
C MET A 86 -2.74 9.54 1.30
N GLY A 87 -3.31 9.59 0.10
CA GLY A 87 -3.10 10.69 -0.84
C GLY A 87 -1.73 10.68 -1.51
N LEU A 88 -1.09 9.50 -1.63
CA LEU A 88 0.22 9.36 -2.27
C LEU A 88 0.11 9.51 -3.79
N ASP A 89 1.09 10.16 -4.38
CA ASP A 89 1.27 10.19 -5.83
C ASP A 89 1.82 8.85 -6.34
N PHE A 90 1.21 8.32 -7.41
CA PHE A 90 1.65 7.07 -8.04
C PHE A 90 2.78 7.33 -9.04
N LEU A 91 3.92 6.66 -8.84
CA LEU A 91 5.12 6.79 -9.67
C LEU A 91 5.55 5.42 -10.24
N PRO A 92 5.32 5.13 -11.53
CA PRO A 92 4.50 5.88 -12.47
C PRO A 92 3.00 5.63 -12.20
N GLY A 93 2.14 6.46 -12.79
CA GLY A 93 0.70 6.42 -12.55
C GLY A 93 -0.08 7.25 -13.56
N PRO A 94 -1.42 7.28 -13.47
CA PRO A 94 -2.24 6.93 -12.30
C PRO A 94 -2.89 5.52 -12.34
N THR A 95 -2.67 4.73 -13.38
CA THR A 95 -3.38 3.46 -13.57
C THR A 95 -2.78 2.36 -12.70
N GLN A 96 -3.56 1.33 -12.30
CA GLN A 96 -3.03 0.20 -11.49
C GLN A 96 -1.97 -0.65 -12.22
N PHE A 97 -1.78 -0.41 -13.51
CA PHE A 97 -0.87 -1.16 -14.38
C PHE A 97 0.47 -0.46 -14.57
N ASP A 98 0.57 0.80 -14.14
CA ASP A 98 1.79 1.57 -14.27
C ASP A 98 2.83 1.05 -13.28
N GLY A 99 4.01 0.76 -13.77
CA GLY A 99 5.17 0.36 -12.97
C GLY A 99 6.45 0.63 -13.74
N TYR A 100 7.54 0.88 -13.03
CA TYR A 100 8.86 0.99 -13.64
C TYR A 100 9.45 -0.39 -13.90
N ASP A 101 10.07 -0.53 -15.08
CA ASP A 101 11.09 -1.54 -15.32
C ASP A 101 12.45 -0.96 -14.97
N VAL A 102 13.28 -1.72 -14.25
CA VAL A 102 14.62 -1.29 -13.84
C VAL A 102 15.66 -1.94 -14.76
N PRO A 103 16.64 -1.21 -15.32
CA PRO A 103 16.97 0.20 -15.05
C PRO A 103 16.01 1.20 -15.71
N LEU A 104 15.72 2.28 -14.98
CA LEU A 104 14.91 3.41 -15.46
C LEU A 104 15.79 4.66 -15.68
N ALA A 105 15.27 5.63 -16.43
CA ALA A 105 15.98 6.89 -16.67
C ALA A 105 16.18 7.67 -15.36
N ALA A 106 17.39 8.23 -15.19
CA ALA A 106 17.73 8.98 -13.99
C ALA A 106 16.89 10.25 -13.87
N GLN A 107 16.27 10.44 -12.71
CA GLN A 107 15.49 11.62 -12.36
C GLN A 107 15.60 11.88 -10.85
N THR A 108 15.64 13.14 -10.44
CA THR A 108 15.50 13.50 -9.03
C THR A 108 14.29 14.39 -8.86
N LEU A 109 13.32 13.91 -8.11
CA LEU A 109 12.18 14.71 -7.68
C LEU A 109 12.59 15.50 -6.43
N VAL A 110 12.16 16.75 -6.34
CA VAL A 110 12.49 17.65 -5.24
C VAL A 110 11.22 18.39 -4.84
N ASP A 111 10.84 18.29 -3.57
CA ASP A 111 9.78 19.10 -2.97
C ASP A 111 10.17 19.48 -1.53
N ALA A 112 10.27 20.78 -1.25
CA ALA A 112 10.60 21.26 0.07
C ALA A 112 9.49 21.01 1.11
N ALA A 113 8.25 20.79 0.67
CA ALA A 113 7.13 20.41 1.52
C ALA A 113 7.15 18.92 1.91
N GLY A 114 7.93 18.10 1.19
CA GLY A 114 7.97 16.65 1.32
C GLY A 114 7.28 15.96 0.15
N ILE A 115 7.81 14.81 -0.24
CA ILE A 115 7.27 13.99 -1.33
C ILE A 115 6.42 12.87 -0.73
N ASP A 116 5.11 12.89 -0.99
CA ASP A 116 4.19 11.81 -0.64
C ASP A 116 3.93 10.95 -1.87
N ALA A 117 4.61 9.79 -1.96
CA ALA A 117 4.57 8.98 -3.18
C ALA A 117 4.64 7.48 -2.91
N VAL A 118 4.05 6.73 -3.84
CA VAL A 118 4.24 5.28 -3.99
C VAL A 118 4.99 5.00 -5.29
N VAL A 119 6.16 4.39 -5.18
CA VAL A 119 6.95 3.95 -6.34
C VAL A 119 6.62 2.50 -6.66
N ARG A 120 6.15 2.29 -7.90
CA ARG A 120 5.72 0.98 -8.41
C ARG A 120 6.77 0.36 -9.30
N PHE A 121 6.98 -0.94 -9.12
CA PHE A 121 7.92 -1.74 -9.91
C PHE A 121 7.18 -2.88 -10.60
N ASN A 122 7.49 -3.11 -11.89
CA ASN A 122 7.02 -4.29 -12.64
C ASN A 122 7.87 -5.55 -12.37
N GLN A 123 8.95 -5.39 -11.60
CA GLN A 123 9.97 -6.40 -11.37
C GLN A 123 10.32 -6.46 -9.88
N GLY A 124 10.82 -7.61 -9.42
CA GLY A 124 11.14 -7.85 -8.01
C GLY A 124 10.08 -8.69 -7.31
N ASP A 125 10.10 -8.66 -5.98
CA ASP A 125 9.21 -9.37 -5.07
C ASP A 125 9.04 -8.58 -3.76
N HIS A 126 8.21 -9.09 -2.85
CA HIS A 126 7.95 -8.46 -1.54
C HIS A 126 9.22 -8.18 -0.74
N GLY A 127 10.27 -9.01 -0.90
CA GLY A 127 11.52 -8.91 -0.17
C GLY A 127 12.56 -7.99 -0.83
N SER A 128 12.25 -7.38 -1.98
CA SER A 128 13.25 -6.73 -2.84
C SER A 128 13.93 -5.53 -2.19
N ILE A 129 13.36 -4.90 -1.16
CA ILE A 129 14.05 -3.84 -0.41
C ILE A 129 15.25 -4.37 0.40
N LEU A 130 15.23 -5.63 0.81
CA LEU A 130 16.28 -6.25 1.65
C LEU A 130 17.13 -7.26 0.88
N SER A 131 16.53 -7.95 -0.09
CA SER A 131 17.11 -9.11 -0.75
C SER A 131 17.29 -8.87 -2.26
N PRO A 132 18.51 -8.99 -2.79
CA PRO A 132 18.78 -8.87 -4.23
C PRO A 132 18.41 -10.12 -5.03
N VAL A 133 17.85 -11.17 -4.39
CA VAL A 133 17.64 -12.48 -5.01
C VAL A 133 16.69 -12.43 -6.20
N ALA A 134 15.58 -11.67 -6.11
CA ALA A 134 14.61 -11.57 -7.20
C ALA A 134 15.13 -10.67 -8.34
N ASN A 135 15.66 -9.50 -7.99
CA ASN A 135 16.30 -8.58 -8.94
C ASN A 135 17.25 -7.61 -8.20
N PRO A 136 18.58 -7.72 -8.39
CA PRO A 136 19.54 -6.87 -7.69
C PRO A 136 19.44 -5.38 -8.05
N LEU A 137 18.97 -5.04 -9.27
CA LEU A 137 18.79 -3.65 -9.66
C LEU A 137 17.58 -3.01 -8.97
N VAL A 138 16.47 -3.75 -8.82
CA VAL A 138 15.29 -3.27 -8.07
C VAL A 138 15.65 -3.06 -6.60
N THR A 139 16.42 -3.97 -5.99
CA THR A 139 16.93 -3.79 -4.62
C THR A 139 17.80 -2.57 -4.47
N CYS A 140 18.74 -2.38 -5.40
CA CYS A 140 19.57 -1.17 -5.43
C CYS A 140 18.70 0.09 -5.52
N GLU A 141 17.67 0.07 -6.37
CA GLU A 141 16.81 1.22 -6.63
C GLU A 141 15.97 1.57 -5.39
N MET A 142 15.31 0.60 -4.77
CA MET A 142 14.57 0.79 -3.51
C MET A 142 15.47 1.32 -2.38
N GLN A 143 16.70 0.79 -2.25
CA GLN A 143 17.63 1.21 -1.21
C GLN A 143 18.18 2.62 -1.43
N LYS A 144 18.52 2.99 -2.68
CA LYS A 144 19.00 4.35 -2.98
C LYS A 144 17.88 5.38 -2.87
N GLN A 145 16.68 5.05 -3.32
CA GLN A 145 15.49 5.88 -3.11
C GLN A 145 15.28 6.14 -1.61
N THR A 146 15.30 5.07 -0.79
CA THR A 146 15.22 5.18 0.68
C THR A 146 16.32 6.05 1.27
N ALA A 147 17.58 5.85 0.85
CA ALA A 147 18.71 6.59 1.40
C ALA A 147 18.61 8.10 1.10
N VAL A 148 18.29 8.47 -0.15
CA VAL A 148 18.12 9.88 -0.56
C VAL A 148 16.92 10.50 0.13
N TYR A 149 15.81 9.77 0.20
CA TYR A 149 14.59 10.22 0.86
C TYR A 149 14.82 10.50 2.35
N LEU A 150 15.46 9.58 3.07
CA LEU A 150 15.77 9.78 4.49
C LEU A 150 16.81 10.89 4.71
N ALA A 151 17.87 10.95 3.89
CA ALA A 151 18.92 11.97 4.01
C ALA A 151 18.39 13.39 3.77
N SER A 152 17.32 13.52 2.99
CA SER A 152 16.64 14.79 2.70
C SER A 152 15.41 15.05 3.58
N ASN A 153 15.13 14.19 4.56
CA ASN A 153 13.91 14.24 5.38
C ASN A 153 12.62 14.30 4.53
N GLY A 154 12.59 13.49 3.47
CA GLY A 154 11.47 13.35 2.54
C GLY A 154 11.43 14.38 1.41
N ALA A 155 12.39 15.31 1.34
CA ALA A 155 12.35 16.39 0.35
C ALA A 155 12.88 16.00 -1.04
N GLN A 156 13.55 14.84 -1.17
CA GLN A 156 14.12 14.38 -2.43
C GLN A 156 13.85 12.88 -2.65
N LEU A 157 13.55 12.52 -3.89
CA LEU A 157 13.44 11.12 -4.33
C LEU A 157 14.27 10.94 -5.60
N ALA A 158 15.29 10.09 -5.54
CA ALA A 158 16.17 9.81 -6.66
C ALA A 158 15.78 8.51 -7.36
N LEU A 159 15.31 8.62 -8.60
CA LEU A 159 14.93 7.54 -9.50
C LEU A 159 16.05 7.24 -10.49
N GLY A 160 16.17 5.99 -10.92
CA GLY A 160 17.10 5.55 -11.97
C GLY A 160 18.56 5.69 -11.59
N THR A 161 18.86 5.45 -10.30
CA THR A 161 20.22 5.58 -9.76
C THR A 161 21.01 4.27 -9.83
N CYS A 162 20.35 3.19 -10.25
CA CYS A 162 20.93 1.87 -10.46
C CYS A 162 20.93 1.52 -11.95
N ALA A 163 22.13 1.21 -12.46
CA ALA A 163 22.36 0.78 -13.83
C ALA A 163 23.29 -0.44 -13.82
N ASN A 164 23.25 -1.22 -14.91
CA ASN A 164 24.20 -2.30 -15.18
C ASN A 164 25.62 -1.77 -15.40
#